data_AF-A0A8I0P7I8-F1
#
_entry.id   AF-A0A8I0P7I8-F1
#
_cell.length_a   1.000
_cell.length_b   1.000
_cell.length_c   1.000
_cell.angle_alpha   90.00
_cell.angle_beta   90.00
_cell.angle_gamma   90.00
#
_symmetry.space_group_name_H-M   'P 1'
#
loop_
_entity.id
_entity.type
_entity.pdbx_description
1 polymer ?
#
loop_
_entity_poly.entity_id
_entity_poly.type
_entity_poly.pdbx_seq_one_letter_code
_entity_poly.pdbx_strand_id
1 'polypeptide(L)'
;MASEWIPAVVTGVSGALGVTFTWLAGAQGRTHAERMVTQSREAEQHTYLRRERRDAYFEALRVAVLDVRRLRYERSGKIEKLREVEQYWTKTKRIEMSMEALIALHAFGSEEARHFAEAWRAATEANDLDTMQRLVRQFGELMRTELQEG
;
A
#
# COMPACT_ATOMS: atom_id res chain seq x y z
N MET A 1 -70.16 -36.67 23.94
CA MET A 1 -68.73 -36.69 23.56
C MET A 1 -68.67 -36.53 22.05
N ALA A 2 -68.22 -35.37 21.58
CA ALA A 2 -67.98 -35.10 20.16
C ALA A 2 -66.60 -34.45 20.07
N SER A 3 -65.59 -35.26 19.76
CA SER A 3 -64.26 -34.80 19.38
C SER A 3 -63.88 -35.53 18.11
N GLU A 4 -64.47 -35.11 16.98
CA GLU A 4 -63.93 -35.39 15.66
C GLU A 4 -63.16 -34.14 15.22
N TRP A 5 -61.85 -34.34 15.17
CA TRP A 5 -60.84 -33.32 15.03
C TRP A 5 -60.74 -32.83 13.57
N ILE A 6 -60.99 -31.53 13.40
CA ILE A 6 -60.48 -30.60 12.38
C ILE A 6 -59.77 -31.24 11.16
N PRO A 7 -60.43 -31.33 9.99
CA PRO A 7 -59.74 -31.74 8.76
C PRO A 7 -59.00 -30.56 8.13
N ALA A 8 -57.71 -30.78 7.86
CA ALA A 8 -56.93 -30.21 6.76
C ALA A 8 -56.76 -28.68 6.60
N VAL A 9 -57.28 -27.81 7.47
CA VAL A 9 -57.02 -26.36 7.36
C VAL A 9 -55.66 -25.97 7.96
N VAL A 10 -55.10 -26.79 8.86
CA VAL A 10 -53.81 -26.50 9.53
C VAL A 10 -52.59 -26.82 8.64
N THR A 11 -52.72 -27.73 7.67
CA THR A 11 -51.57 -28.17 6.85
C THR A 11 -51.19 -27.18 5.74
N GLY A 12 -52.09 -26.28 5.34
CA GLY A 12 -51.83 -25.28 4.29
C GLY A 12 -51.05 -24.06 4.75
N VAL A 13 -51.16 -23.68 6.03
CA VAL A 13 -50.48 -22.50 6.58
C VAL A 13 -48.99 -22.76 6.82
N SER A 14 -48.63 -23.98 7.22
CA SER A 14 -47.24 -24.40 7.43
C SER A 14 -46.38 -24.33 6.16
N GLY A 15 -46.96 -24.67 5.00
CA GLY A 15 -46.28 -24.58 3.70
C GLY A 15 -46.04 -23.14 3.23
N ALA A 16 -47.02 -22.25 3.42
CA ALA A 16 -46.90 -20.84 3.03
C ALA A 16 -45.89 -20.07 3.92
N LEU A 17 -45.85 -20.38 5.23
CA LEU A 17 -44.85 -19.82 6.14
C LEU A 17 -43.44 -20.38 5.86
N GLY A 18 -43.31 -21.66 5.48
CA GLY A 18 -42.02 -22.25 5.11
C GLY A 18 -41.41 -21.66 3.83
N VAL A 19 -42.23 -21.44 2.79
CA VAL A 19 -41.78 -20.86 1.52
C VAL A 19 -41.39 -19.38 1.68
N THR A 20 -42.15 -18.61 2.45
CA THR A 20 -41.81 -17.21 2.74
C THR A 20 -40.55 -17.09 3.58
N PHE A 21 -40.36 -17.94 4.60
CA PHE A 21 -39.13 -17.95 5.42
C PHE A 21 -37.90 -18.37 4.60
N THR A 22 -38.03 -19.35 3.70
CA THR A 22 -36.93 -19.78 2.82
C THR A 22 -36.58 -18.71 1.78
N TRP A 23 -37.58 -18.01 1.24
CA TRP A 23 -37.34 -16.88 0.33
C TRP A 23 -36.69 -15.68 1.04
N LEU A 24 -37.15 -15.34 2.24
CA LEU A 24 -36.57 -14.26 3.04
C LEU A 24 -35.14 -14.60 3.50
N ALA A 25 -34.89 -15.84 3.92
CA ALA A 25 -33.55 -16.32 4.30
C ALA A 25 -32.61 -16.37 3.08
N GLY A 26 -33.11 -16.74 1.90
CA GLY A 26 -32.36 -16.69 0.64
C GLY A 26 -32.05 -15.26 0.20
N ALA A 27 -33.00 -14.33 0.36
CA ALA A 27 -32.80 -12.91 0.07
C ALA A 27 -31.81 -12.27 1.06
N GLN A 28 -31.95 -12.52 2.36
CA GLN A 28 -30.98 -12.10 3.39
C GLN A 28 -29.60 -12.72 3.15
N GLY A 29 -29.53 -13.99 2.77
CA GLY A 29 -28.27 -14.68 2.44
C GLY A 29 -27.56 -14.05 1.23
N ARG A 30 -28.29 -13.69 0.17
CA ARG A 30 -27.72 -12.99 -0.99
C ARG A 30 -27.23 -11.59 -0.63
N THR A 31 -28.03 -10.80 0.09
CA THR A 31 -27.62 -9.45 0.54
C THR A 31 -26.41 -9.52 1.49
N HIS A 32 -26.33 -10.55 2.34
CA HIS A 32 -25.17 -10.75 3.20
C HIS A 32 -23.93 -11.19 2.41
N ALA A 33 -24.09 -12.09 1.42
CA ALA A 33 -23.01 -12.49 0.52
C ALA A 33 -22.50 -11.32 -0.33
N GLU A 34 -23.38 -10.48 -0.86
CA GLU A 34 -23.02 -9.26 -1.58
C GLU A 34 -22.24 -8.29 -0.68
N ARG A 35 -22.69 -8.08 0.56
CA ARG A 35 -21.95 -7.26 1.54
C ARG A 35 -20.58 -7.84 1.87
N MET A 36 -20.48 -9.15 2.08
CA MET A 36 -19.19 -9.81 2.36
C MET A 36 -18.24 -9.73 1.16
N VAL A 37 -18.74 -9.88 -0.07
CA VAL A 37 -17.92 -9.73 -1.29
C VAL A 37 -17.44 -8.30 -1.43
N THR A 38 -18.28 -7.30 -1.19
CA THR A 38 -17.88 -5.89 -1.24
C THR A 38 -16.84 -5.58 -0.16
N GLN A 39 -17.06 -6.02 1.08
CA GLN A 39 -16.09 -5.84 2.18
C GLN A 39 -14.76 -6.55 1.90
N SER A 40 -14.79 -7.76 1.32
CA SER A 40 -13.58 -8.49 0.93
C SER A 40 -12.81 -7.73 -0.15
N ARG A 41 -13.51 -7.18 -1.16
CA ARG A 41 -12.87 -6.40 -2.23
C ARG A 41 -12.27 -5.10 -1.71
N GLU A 42 -12.97 -4.41 -0.82
CA GLU A 42 -12.44 -3.19 -0.18
C GLU A 42 -11.19 -3.51 0.65
N ALA A 43 -11.23 -4.57 1.47
CA ALA A 43 -10.07 -5.01 2.25
C ALA A 43 -8.88 -5.42 1.38
N GLU A 44 -9.12 -6.13 0.26
CA GLU A 44 -8.10 -6.48 -0.71
C GLU A 44 -7.49 -5.24 -1.37
N GLN A 45 -8.31 -4.27 -1.78
CA GLN A 45 -7.84 -3.01 -2.36
C GLN A 45 -7.01 -2.20 -1.36
N HIS A 46 -7.45 -2.11 -0.11
CA HIS A 46 -6.67 -1.45 0.95
C HIS A 46 -5.32 -2.13 1.17
N THR A 47 -5.30 -3.47 1.19
CA THR A 47 -4.05 -4.24 1.34
C THR A 47 -3.12 -4.04 0.14
N TYR A 48 -3.67 -4.02 -1.07
CA TYR A 48 -2.93 -3.77 -2.30
C TYR A 48 -2.28 -2.38 -2.30
N LEU A 49 -3.06 -1.32 -2.05
CA LEU A 49 -2.55 0.06 -2.01
C LEU A 49 -1.50 0.26 -0.91
N ARG A 50 -1.67 -0.37 0.25
CA ARG A 50 -0.68 -0.33 1.33
C ARG A 50 0.63 -0.98 0.92
N ARG A 51 0.57 -2.08 0.17
CA ARG A 51 1.76 -2.76 -0.36
C ARG A 51 2.48 -1.90 -1.40
N GLU A 52 1.74 -1.34 -2.35
CA GLU A 52 2.31 -0.45 -3.38
C GLU A 52 2.97 0.79 -2.76
N ARG A 53 2.33 1.41 -1.75
CA ARG A 53 2.93 2.52 -1.00
C ARG A 53 4.23 2.11 -0.30
N ARG A 54 4.22 0.96 0.38
CA ARG A 54 5.42 0.44 1.05
C ARG A 54 6.56 0.24 0.06
N ASP A 55 6.26 -0.38 -1.07
CA ASP A 55 7.26 -0.70 -2.09
C ASP A 55 7.81 0.60 -2.71
N ALA A 56 6.95 1.59 -3.00
CA ALA A 56 7.35 2.94 -3.41
C ALA A 56 8.30 3.63 -2.40
N TYR A 57 8.01 3.52 -1.10
CA TYR A 57 8.85 4.12 -0.06
C TYR A 57 10.22 3.46 0.02
N PHE A 58 10.28 2.12 -0.12
CA PHE A 58 11.55 1.42 -0.15
C PHE A 58 12.38 1.75 -1.38
N GLU A 59 11.77 1.89 -2.55
CA GLU A 59 12.45 2.29 -3.77
C GLU A 59 13.07 3.68 -3.64
N ALA A 60 12.30 4.66 -3.16
CA ALA A 60 12.79 6.00 -2.91
C ALA A 60 13.92 6.04 -1.88
N LEU A 61 13.77 5.32 -0.77
CA LEU A 61 14.81 5.25 0.27
C LEU A 61 16.09 4.60 -0.27
N ARG A 62 15.97 3.57 -1.12
CA ARG A 62 17.10 2.90 -1.75
C ARG A 62 17.90 3.85 -2.63
N VAL A 63 17.24 4.62 -3.49
CA VAL A 63 17.89 5.65 -4.32
C VAL A 63 18.59 6.66 -3.43
N ALA A 64 17.90 7.18 -2.41
CA ALA A 64 18.42 8.22 -1.54
C ALA A 64 19.68 7.78 -0.76
N VAL A 65 19.69 6.56 -0.24
CA VAL A 65 20.85 5.99 0.47
C VAL A 65 22.04 5.78 -0.47
N LEU A 66 21.80 5.34 -1.71
CA LEU A 66 22.86 5.15 -2.70
C LEU A 66 23.53 6.49 -3.05
N ASP A 67 22.74 7.53 -3.28
CA ASP A 67 23.23 8.87 -3.59
C ASP A 67 24.07 9.46 -2.44
N VAL A 68 23.60 9.34 -1.20
CA VAL A 68 24.37 9.76 -0.01
C VAL A 68 25.69 9.01 0.09
N ARG A 69 25.67 7.69 -0.14
CA ARG A 69 26.87 6.85 -0.07
C ARG A 69 27.89 7.25 -1.14
N ARG A 70 27.42 7.46 -2.38
CA ARG A 70 28.23 7.92 -3.51
C ARG A 70 28.88 9.26 -3.20
N LEU A 71 28.09 10.26 -2.84
CA LEU A 71 28.58 11.61 -2.54
C LEU A 71 29.55 11.63 -1.35
N ARG A 72 29.31 10.80 -0.33
CA ARG A 72 30.24 10.62 0.79
C ARG A 72 31.59 10.08 0.31
N TYR A 73 31.60 9.07 -0.56
CA TYR A 73 32.84 8.52 -1.10
C TYR A 73 33.59 9.50 -1.99
N GLU A 74 32.85 10.26 -2.81
CA GLU A 74 33.38 11.34 -3.63
C GLU A 74 34.07 12.41 -2.77
N ARG A 75 33.37 12.96 -1.76
CA ARG A 75 33.94 13.95 -0.82
C ARG A 75 35.11 13.42 0.01
N SER A 76 35.14 12.12 0.29
CA SER A 76 36.21 11.49 1.08
C SER A 76 37.40 11.01 0.23
N GLY A 77 37.39 11.24 -1.10
CA GLY A 77 38.44 10.78 -2.01
C GLY A 77 38.57 9.26 -2.11
N LYS A 78 37.52 8.49 -1.77
CA LYS A 78 37.54 7.02 -1.76
C LYS A 78 37.26 6.45 -3.15
N ILE A 79 38.18 6.68 -4.09
CA ILE A 79 38.02 6.35 -5.52
C ILE A 79 37.68 4.87 -5.74
N GLU A 80 38.32 3.94 -5.04
CA GLU A 80 38.05 2.52 -5.21
C GLU A 80 36.62 2.14 -4.78
N LYS A 81 36.12 2.74 -3.70
CA LYS A 81 34.73 2.54 -3.25
C LYS A 81 33.72 3.19 -4.19
N LEU A 82 34.09 4.30 -4.81
CA LEU A 82 33.26 4.92 -5.84
C LEU A 82 33.16 3.99 -7.07
N ARG A 83 34.29 3.42 -7.50
CA ARG A 83 34.36 2.46 -8.61
C ARG A 83 33.55 1.19 -8.35
N GLU A 84 33.64 0.61 -7.16
CA GLU A 84 32.81 -0.52 -6.73
C GLU A 84 31.31 -0.17 -6.84
N VAL A 85 30.90 1.01 -6.36
CA VAL A 85 29.49 1.45 -6.46
C VAL A 85 29.08 1.62 -7.92
N GLU A 86 29.91 2.23 -8.76
CA GLU A 86 29.59 2.49 -10.17
C GLU A 86 29.56 1.23 -11.04
N GLN A 87 30.26 0.17 -10.64
CA GLN A 87 30.21 -1.13 -11.31
C GLN A 87 28.82 -1.78 -11.19
N TYR A 88 28.21 -1.74 -10.00
CA TYR A 88 26.89 -2.32 -9.77
C TYR A 88 25.74 -1.35 -10.06
N TRP A 89 25.95 -0.07 -9.80
CA TRP A 89 24.99 1.00 -10.02
C TRP A 89 25.57 2.01 -11.00
N THR A 90 25.55 1.65 -12.27
CA THR A 90 25.96 2.54 -13.37
C THR A 90 25.11 3.81 -13.37
N LYS A 91 25.63 4.88 -13.98
CA LYS A 91 24.87 6.13 -14.13
C LYS A 91 23.48 5.89 -14.73
N THR A 92 23.39 5.07 -15.77
CA THR A 92 22.11 4.72 -16.41
C THR A 92 21.17 4.02 -15.44
N LYS A 93 21.65 3.02 -14.70
CA LYS A 93 20.80 2.29 -13.73
C LYS A 93 20.32 3.19 -12.60
N ARG A 94 21.13 4.14 -12.15
CA ARG A 94 20.72 5.12 -11.14
C ARG A 94 19.61 6.05 -11.65
N ILE A 95 19.69 6.51 -12.89
CA ILE A 95 18.65 7.35 -13.51
C ILE A 95 17.34 6.56 -13.60
N GLU A 96 17.38 5.33 -14.10
CA GLU A 96 16.22 4.43 -14.19
C GLU A 96 15.56 4.23 -12.82
N MET A 97 16.34 3.83 -11.81
CA MET A 97 15.84 3.65 -10.45
C MET A 97 15.26 4.93 -9.85
N SER A 98 15.85 6.09 -10.16
CA SER A 98 15.35 7.38 -9.67
C SER A 98 14.00 7.73 -10.33
N MET A 99 13.85 7.44 -11.62
CA MET A 99 12.58 7.64 -12.33
C MET A 99 11.50 6.71 -11.79
N GLU A 100 11.81 5.41 -11.62
CA GLU A 100 10.89 4.42 -11.05
C GLU A 100 10.41 4.85 -9.66
N ALA A 101 11.34 5.20 -8.76
CA ALA A 101 11.02 5.65 -7.42
C ALA A 101 10.16 6.93 -7.40
N LEU A 102 10.44 7.90 -8.28
CA LEU A 102 9.64 9.12 -8.39
C LEU A 102 8.22 8.81 -8.87
N ILE A 103 8.08 7.97 -9.90
CA ILE A 103 6.76 7.56 -10.42
C ILE A 103 5.97 6.84 -9.33
N ALA A 104 6.60 5.89 -8.62
CA ALA A 104 5.96 5.14 -7.55
C ALA A 104 5.52 6.04 -6.39
N LEU A 105 6.36 6.99 -5.98
CA LEU A 105 6.01 7.99 -4.96
C LEU A 105 4.85 8.89 -5.40
N HIS A 106 4.83 9.31 -6.65
CA HIS A 106 3.71 10.11 -7.17
C HIS A 106 2.41 9.34 -7.27
N ALA A 107 2.47 8.04 -7.58
CA ALA A 107 1.30 7.19 -7.71
C ALA A 107 0.71 6.75 -6.37
N PHE A 108 1.56 6.40 -5.39
CA PHE A 108 1.13 5.71 -4.17
C PHE A 108 1.56 6.38 -2.85
N GLY A 109 2.47 7.35 -2.92
CA GLY A 109 2.99 8.03 -1.74
C GLY A 109 2.07 9.10 -1.17
N SER A 110 2.27 9.40 0.11
CA SER A 110 1.66 10.55 0.78
C SER A 110 2.16 11.88 0.20
N GLU A 111 1.53 12.97 0.61
CA GLU A 111 1.99 14.32 0.22
C GLU A 111 3.37 14.60 0.81
N GLU A 112 3.60 14.17 2.05
CA GLU A 112 4.86 14.28 2.76
C GLU A 112 5.98 13.52 2.03
N ALA A 113 5.67 12.35 1.46
CA ALA A 113 6.62 11.58 0.67
C ALA A 113 6.96 12.27 -0.66
N ARG A 114 6.00 12.97 -1.27
CA ARG A 114 6.24 13.79 -2.48
C ARG A 114 7.09 15.03 -2.16
N HIS A 115 6.83 15.71 -1.05
CA HIS A 115 7.69 16.80 -0.56
C HIS A 115 9.12 16.32 -0.28
N PHE A 116 9.30 15.10 0.26
CA PHE A 116 10.61 14.50 0.39
C PHE A 116 11.32 14.39 -0.96
N ALA A 117 10.64 13.93 -2.02
CA ALA A 117 11.23 13.79 -3.35
C ALA A 117 11.69 15.14 -3.94
N GLU A 118 10.89 16.20 -3.75
CA GLU A 118 11.26 17.57 -4.17
C GLU A 118 12.47 18.10 -3.41
N ALA A 119 12.47 17.96 -2.07
CA ALA A 119 13.59 18.35 -1.23
C ALA A 119 14.85 17.53 -1.55
N TRP A 120 14.69 16.25 -1.87
CA TRP A 120 15.77 15.35 -2.28
C TRP A 120 16.45 15.84 -3.56
N ARG A 121 15.64 16.20 -4.56
CA ARG A 121 16.13 16.74 -5.82
C ARG A 121 16.92 18.04 -5.60
N ALA A 122 16.40 18.97 -4.82
CA ALA A 122 17.11 20.21 -4.52
C ALA A 122 18.46 19.96 -3.81
N ALA A 123 18.48 19.02 -2.86
CA ALA A 123 19.70 18.68 -2.13
C ALA A 123 20.74 17.95 -2.99
N THR A 124 20.31 17.09 -3.91
CA THR A 124 21.21 16.41 -4.87
C THR A 124 21.78 17.38 -5.90
N GLU A 125 20.98 18.31 -6.43
CA GLU A 125 21.45 19.37 -7.34
C GLU A 125 22.48 20.29 -6.65
N ALA A 126 22.29 20.59 -5.36
CA ALA A 126 23.24 21.36 -4.56
C ALA A 126 24.44 20.55 -4.03
N ASN A 127 24.47 19.23 -4.25
CA ASN A 127 25.40 18.30 -3.60
C ASN A 127 25.48 18.50 -2.07
N ASP A 128 24.38 18.84 -1.41
CA ASP A 128 24.34 19.11 0.03
C ASP A 128 24.19 17.79 0.82
N LEU A 129 25.33 17.17 1.11
CA LEU A 129 25.39 15.89 1.81
C LEU A 129 24.71 15.92 3.19
N ASP A 130 24.78 17.03 3.92
CA ASP A 130 24.23 17.12 5.27
C ASP A 130 22.71 17.18 5.23
N THR A 131 22.16 17.95 4.30
CA THR A 131 20.71 17.97 4.04
C THR A 131 20.23 16.63 3.53
N MET A 132 20.92 15.99 2.58
CA MET A 132 20.57 14.64 2.12
C MET A 132 20.53 13.63 3.27
N GLN A 133 21.51 13.65 4.18
CA GLN A 133 21.50 12.74 5.33
C GLN A 133 20.34 13.00 6.30
N ARG A 134 19.96 14.26 6.50
CA ARG A 134 18.77 14.61 7.29
C ARG A 134 17.50 14.11 6.64
N LEU A 135 17.35 14.35 5.34
CA LEU A 135 16.17 13.91 4.57
C LEU A 135 16.01 12.39 4.59
N VAL A 136 17.09 11.60 4.44
CA VAL A 136 17.03 10.12 4.57
C VAL A 136 16.48 9.71 5.93
N ARG A 137 16.93 10.35 7.02
CA ARG A 137 16.45 10.03 8.37
C ARG A 137 14.96 10.39 8.54
N GLN A 138 14.58 11.59 8.14
CA GLN A 138 13.20 12.07 8.20
C GLN A 138 12.25 11.18 7.38
N PHE A 139 12.66 10.80 6.18
CA PHE A 139 11.86 9.92 5.33
C PHE A 139 11.77 8.50 5.90
N GLY A 140 12.85 8.00 6.52
CA GLY A 140 12.81 6.73 7.25
C GLY A 140 11.88 6.76 8.46
N GLU A 141 11.74 7.90 9.14
CA GLU A 141 10.77 8.10 10.22
C GLU A 141 9.34 8.17 9.66
N LEU A 142 9.10 8.96 8.61
CA LEU A 142 7.82 9.05 7.91
C LEU A 142 7.33 7.65 7.49
N MET A 143 8.20 6.88 6.83
CA MET A 143 7.90 5.52 6.40
C MET A 143 7.50 4.62 7.58
N ARG A 144 8.18 4.72 8.74
CA ARG A 144 7.80 3.92 9.92
C ARG A 144 6.43 4.33 10.43
N THR A 145 6.18 5.62 10.61
CA THR A 145 4.90 6.12 11.11
C THR A 145 3.76 5.70 10.20
N GLU A 146 3.85 5.99 8.91
CA GLU A 146 2.75 5.70 7.97
C GLU A 146 2.51 4.21 7.75
N LEU A 147 3.56 3.38 7.79
CA LEU A 147 3.40 1.94 7.60
C LEU A 147 2.99 1.20 8.88
N GLN A 148 3.16 1.80 10.06
CA GLN A 148 2.71 1.25 11.34
C GLN A 148 1.28 1.69 11.70
N GLU A 149 0.90 2.92 11.33
CA GLU A 149 -0.40 3.51 11.65
C GLU A 149 -1.49 3.23 10.59
N GLY A 150 -1.10 2.92 9.34
CA GLY A 150 -2.01 2.42 8.29
C GLY A 150 -2.26 0.93 8.37
#